data_AF-A0A7S3H1B8-F1
#
_entry.id   AF-A0A7S3H1B8-F1
#
_cell.length_a   1.000
_cell.length_b   1.000
_cell.length_c   1.000
_cell.angle_alpha   90.00
_cell.angle_beta   90.00
_cell.angle_gamma   90.00
#
_symmetry.space_group_name_H-M   'P 1'
#
loop_
_entity.id
_entity.type
_entity.pdbx_description
1 polymer ?
#
loop_
_entity_poly.entity_id
_entity_poly.type
_entity_poly.pdbx_seq_one_letter_code
_entity_poly.pdbx_strand_id
1 'polypeptide(L)'
;KIQKKTSKARNVKKTQLKQKKSKAQADGDAKMGGVVAKAPRESAHDLFKRHAAERKKVKNEVAELKRQRMKKGKINKDAKKALTKRITDMEEELRKRQEAEQEAAGVEKASKIFGGEGAASDEEGDAKGSDEDSM
;
A
#
# COMPACT_ATOMS: atom_id res chain seq x y z
N LYS A 1 7.04 15.10 -59.46
CA LYS A 1 7.06 13.96 -58.50
C LYS A 1 7.16 14.52 -57.09
N ILE A 2 6.12 14.37 -56.26
CA ILE A 2 6.03 14.88 -54.88
C ILE A 2 6.75 13.90 -53.95
N GLN A 3 7.81 14.35 -53.27
CA GLN A 3 8.51 13.54 -52.25
C GLN A 3 7.93 13.84 -50.87
N LYS A 4 7.08 12.93 -50.36
CA LYS A 4 6.64 12.91 -48.96
C LYS A 4 7.85 12.56 -48.08
N LYS A 5 8.36 13.52 -47.30
CA LYS A 5 9.36 13.25 -46.25
C LYS A 5 8.66 12.87 -44.94
N THR A 6 9.26 11.89 -44.29
CA THR A 6 8.69 10.97 -43.33
C THR A 6 8.85 11.46 -41.89
N SER A 7 7.87 11.09 -41.06
CA SER A 7 7.86 11.17 -39.60
C SER A 7 8.98 10.32 -38.99
N LYS A 8 9.86 10.93 -38.20
CA LYS A 8 10.71 10.22 -37.20
C LYS A 8 10.96 11.11 -35.99
N ALA A 9 9.96 11.21 -35.10
CA ALA A 9 10.22 11.56 -33.71
C ALA A 9 11.09 10.45 -33.11
N ARG A 10 12.34 10.78 -32.79
CA ARG A 10 13.36 9.83 -32.33
C ARG A 10 12.98 9.29 -30.95
N ASN A 11 12.85 7.97 -30.85
CA ASN A 11 12.82 7.23 -29.61
C ASN A 11 14.02 7.58 -28.73
N VAL A 12 13.81 8.36 -27.69
CA VAL A 12 14.79 8.53 -26.61
C VAL A 12 14.84 7.21 -25.84
N LYS A 13 15.99 6.53 -25.86
CA LYS A 13 16.19 5.26 -25.16
C LYS A 13 16.07 5.52 -23.65
N LYS A 14 15.16 4.79 -22.98
CA LYS A 14 14.86 4.89 -21.53
C LYS A 14 16.10 4.76 -20.61
N THR A 15 17.23 4.31 -21.13
CA THR A 15 18.49 4.15 -20.40
C THR A 15 19.27 5.46 -20.19
N GLN A 16 18.92 6.56 -20.86
CA GLN A 16 19.59 7.86 -20.67
C GLN A 16 18.97 8.73 -19.55
N LEU A 17 17.89 8.26 -18.91
CA LEU A 17 17.15 9.03 -17.91
C LEU A 17 17.50 8.59 -16.48
N LYS A 18 18.78 8.48 -16.10
CA LYS A 18 19.20 8.23 -14.69
C LYS A 18 20.69 8.39 -14.45
N GLN A 19 21.25 9.59 -14.63
CA GLN A 19 22.56 9.93 -14.07
C GLN A 19 22.55 11.38 -13.58
N LYS A 20 23.01 11.57 -12.33
CA LYS A 20 23.10 12.78 -11.47
C LYS A 20 22.07 12.74 -10.31
N LYS A 21 22.41 12.68 -9.03
CA LYS A 21 23.69 12.74 -8.28
C LYS A 21 23.49 12.01 -6.95
N SER A 22 24.44 11.16 -6.58
CA SER A 22 24.73 10.77 -5.20
C SER A 22 25.96 11.55 -4.71
N LYS A 23 26.10 11.64 -3.37
CA LYS A 23 27.08 12.37 -2.52
C LYS A 23 26.52 13.71 -1.97
N ALA A 24 26.55 13.98 -0.66
CA ALA A 24 27.58 13.61 0.31
C ALA A 24 27.02 13.37 1.74
N GLN A 25 27.57 12.38 2.43
CA GLN A 25 27.72 12.42 3.89
C GLN A 25 28.66 13.59 4.21
N ALA A 26 28.26 14.44 5.16
CA ALA A 26 29.16 15.32 5.87
C ALA A 26 29.02 14.98 7.35
N ASP A 27 30.10 14.45 7.92
CA ASP A 27 30.32 14.34 9.35
C ASP A 27 30.14 15.71 9.99
N GLY A 28 29.22 15.78 10.94
CA GLY A 28 28.98 16.93 11.80
C GLY A 28 28.70 16.43 13.20
N ASP A 29 29.78 16.23 13.96
CA ASP A 29 29.75 16.07 15.41
C ASP A 29 29.08 17.30 16.03
N ALA A 30 27.81 17.15 16.40
CA ALA A 30 27.06 18.12 17.17
C ALA A 30 26.52 17.43 18.43
N LYS A 31 27.30 17.59 19.51
CA LYS A 31 26.92 17.42 20.93
C LYS A 31 25.41 17.45 21.16
N MET A 32 24.80 16.28 21.40
CA MET A 32 23.48 16.22 22.04
C MET A 32 23.69 16.11 23.55
N GLY A 33 23.82 17.27 24.18
CA GLY A 33 23.67 17.42 25.62
C GLY A 33 22.33 16.84 26.08
N GLY A 34 22.36 16.28 27.29
CA GLY A 34 21.22 15.63 27.93
C GLY A 34 20.01 16.55 28.00
N VAL A 35 19.07 16.32 27.10
CA VAL A 35 17.67 16.62 27.32
C VAL A 35 17.02 15.27 27.49
N VAL A 36 16.44 15.03 28.66
CA VAL A 36 15.41 14.01 28.84
C VAL A 36 14.26 14.44 27.93
N ALA A 37 14.39 14.12 26.64
CA ALA A 37 13.43 14.49 25.63
C ALA A 37 12.19 13.68 25.94
N LYS A 38 11.19 14.33 26.55
CA LYS A 38 9.79 13.92 26.41
C LYS A 38 9.62 13.56 24.94
N ALA A 39 9.36 12.28 24.68
CA ALA A 39 9.23 11.75 23.33
C ALA A 39 8.40 12.75 22.51
N PRO A 40 8.90 13.24 21.36
CA PRO A 40 8.14 14.19 20.56
C PRO A 40 6.78 13.54 20.32
N ARG A 41 5.71 14.24 20.70
CA ARG A 41 4.34 13.79 20.39
C ARG A 41 4.35 13.52 18.88
N GLU A 42 4.15 12.26 18.49
CA GLU A 42 4.20 11.87 17.08
C GLU A 42 3.28 12.81 16.30
N SER A 43 3.80 13.45 15.25
CA SER A 43 2.97 14.28 14.39
C SER A 43 1.89 13.40 13.78
N ALA A 44 0.69 13.95 13.53
CA ALA A 44 -0.38 13.23 12.84
C ALA A 44 0.11 12.59 11.52
N HIS A 45 1.04 13.27 10.84
CA HIS A 45 1.67 12.75 9.62
C HIS A 45 2.55 11.51 9.85
N ASP A 46 3.25 11.43 11.00
CA ASP A 46 4.07 10.27 11.34
C ASP A 46 3.20 9.09 11.78
N LEU A 47 2.08 9.35 12.46
CA LEU A 47 1.04 8.34 12.72
C LEU A 47 0.49 7.75 11.42
N PHE A 48 0.13 8.58 10.44
CA PHE A 48 -0.36 8.10 9.14
C PHE A 48 0.68 7.25 8.39
N LYS A 49 1.96 7.65 8.41
CA LYS A 49 3.04 6.87 7.80
C LYS A 49 3.19 5.52 8.48
N ARG A 50 3.17 5.48 9.81
CA ARG A 50 3.25 4.23 10.57
C ARG A 50 2.07 3.32 10.25
N HIS A 51 0.85 3.85 10.29
CA HIS A 51 -0.37 3.11 9.93
C HIS A 51 -0.33 2.56 8.51
N ALA A 52 0.18 3.34 7.55
CA ALA A 52 0.33 2.89 6.17
C ALA A 52 1.35 1.75 6.04
N ALA A 53 2.46 1.81 6.78
CA ALA A 53 3.45 0.74 6.80
C ALA A 53 2.89 -0.54 7.43
N GLU A 54 2.14 -0.43 8.53
CA GLU A 54 1.46 -1.56 9.17
C GLU A 54 0.40 -2.19 8.26
N ARG A 55 -0.42 -1.38 7.58
CA ARG A 55 -1.38 -1.87 6.58
C ARG A 55 -0.69 -2.67 5.48
N LYS A 56 0.50 -2.24 5.02
CA LYS A 56 1.27 -3.00 4.02
C LYS A 56 1.75 -4.35 4.56
N LYS A 57 2.22 -4.39 5.81
CA LYS A 57 2.64 -5.65 6.47
C LYS A 57 1.46 -6.62 6.58
N VAL A 58 0.34 -6.17 7.13
CA VAL A 58 -0.86 -7.01 7.30
C VAL A 58 -1.41 -7.46 5.94
N LYS A 59 -1.39 -6.61 4.91
CA LYS A 59 -1.79 -7.03 3.55
C LYS A 59 -0.94 -8.19 3.01
N ASN A 60 0.38 -8.15 3.23
CA ASN A 60 1.26 -9.24 2.80
C ASN A 60 0.94 -10.54 3.57
N GLU A 61 0.71 -10.44 4.89
CA GLU A 61 0.35 -11.60 5.72
C GLU A 61 -1.02 -12.16 5.33
N VAL A 62 -2.02 -11.32 5.10
CA VAL A 62 -3.34 -11.71 4.58
C VAL A 62 -3.23 -12.38 3.22
N ALA A 63 -2.38 -11.87 2.32
CA ALA A 63 -2.15 -12.48 1.00
C ALA A 63 -1.56 -13.89 1.14
N GLU A 64 -0.60 -14.08 2.05
CA GLU A 64 -0.02 -15.40 2.32
C GLU A 64 -1.06 -16.36 2.95
N LEU A 65 -1.86 -15.91 3.92
CA LEU A 65 -2.95 -16.72 4.48
C LEU A 65 -4.02 -17.07 3.43
N LYS A 66 -4.34 -16.15 2.52
CA LYS A 66 -5.24 -16.41 1.39
C LYS A 66 -4.64 -17.48 0.47
N ARG A 67 -3.35 -17.40 0.16
CA ARG A 67 -2.63 -18.43 -0.61
C ARG A 67 -2.69 -19.79 0.07
N GLN A 68 -2.45 -19.85 1.38
CA GLN A 68 -2.58 -21.08 2.17
C GLN A 68 -4.00 -21.63 2.16
N ARG A 69 -5.01 -20.77 2.29
CA ARG A 69 -6.43 -21.15 2.23
C ARG A 69 -6.79 -21.75 0.87
N MET A 70 -6.29 -21.16 -0.23
CA MET A 70 -6.51 -21.66 -1.58
C MET A 70 -5.81 -23.00 -1.81
N LYS A 71 -4.60 -23.19 -1.25
CA LYS A 71 -3.86 -24.45 -1.31
C LYS A 71 -4.56 -25.59 -0.56
N LYS A 72 -5.31 -25.30 0.52
CA LYS A 72 -6.08 -26.34 1.21
C LYS A 72 -7.18 -26.83 0.25
N GLY A 73 -7.26 -28.14 0.04
CA GLY A 73 -8.30 -28.75 -0.81
C GLY A 73 -9.70 -28.66 -0.19
N LYS A 74 -10.70 -29.28 -0.83
CA LYS A 74 -12.10 -29.32 -0.34
C LYS A 74 -12.28 -30.15 0.94
N ILE A 75 -11.33 -31.03 1.23
CA ILE A 75 -11.38 -31.98 2.36
C ILE A 75 -11.19 -31.25 3.70
N ASN A 76 -10.34 -30.22 3.75
CA ASN A 76 -9.96 -29.55 5.00
C ASN A 76 -10.79 -28.27 5.23
N LYS A 77 -12.11 -28.42 5.38
CA LYS A 77 -13.07 -27.30 5.55
C LYS A 77 -12.80 -26.49 6.81
N ASP A 78 -12.56 -27.14 7.95
CA ASP A 78 -12.34 -26.44 9.22
C ASP A 78 -11.06 -25.62 9.21
N ALA A 79 -10.01 -26.17 8.58
CA ALA A 79 -8.76 -25.46 8.40
C ALA A 79 -8.91 -24.23 7.49
N LYS A 80 -9.79 -24.26 6.49
CA LYS A 80 -10.11 -23.07 5.68
C LYS A 80 -10.88 -22.03 6.49
N LYS A 81 -11.85 -22.45 7.30
CA LYS A 81 -12.61 -21.55 8.18
C LYS A 81 -11.68 -20.89 9.20
N ALA A 82 -10.76 -21.63 9.80
CA ALA A 82 -9.76 -21.10 10.71
C ALA A 82 -8.87 -20.05 10.04
N LEU A 83 -8.42 -20.28 8.80
CA LEU A 83 -7.65 -19.29 8.04
C LEU A 83 -8.49 -18.05 7.68
N THR A 84 -9.76 -18.23 7.30
CA THR A 84 -10.68 -17.11 7.05
C THR A 84 -10.88 -16.28 8.30
N LYS A 85 -11.15 -16.91 9.44
CA LYS A 85 -11.31 -16.22 10.73
C LYS A 85 -10.04 -15.46 11.12
N ARG A 86 -8.88 -16.08 10.95
CA ARG A 86 -7.59 -15.41 11.23
C ARG A 86 -7.37 -14.18 10.34
N ILE A 87 -7.78 -14.23 9.06
CA ILE A 87 -7.71 -13.06 8.17
C ILE A 87 -8.62 -11.93 8.68
N THR A 88 -9.88 -12.24 9.02
CA THR A 88 -10.83 -11.23 9.51
C THR A 88 -10.37 -10.63 10.84
N ASP A 89 -9.91 -11.48 11.76
CA ASP A 89 -9.44 -11.04 13.07
C ASP A 89 -8.25 -10.07 12.93
N MET A 90 -7.27 -10.37 12.05
CA MET A 90 -6.13 -9.47 11.81
C MET A 90 -6.52 -8.12 11.20
N GLU A 91 -7.46 -8.11 10.25
CA GLU A 91 -7.94 -6.87 9.63
C GLU A 91 -8.73 -6.01 10.62
N GLU A 92 -9.60 -6.63 11.42
CA GLU A 92 -10.36 -5.94 12.46
C GLU A 92 -9.49 -5.41 13.59
N GLU A 93 -8.53 -6.19 14.07
CA GLU A 93 -7.62 -5.76 15.13
C GLU A 93 -6.77 -4.57 14.68
N LEU A 94 -6.24 -4.61 13.46
CA LEU A 94 -5.48 -3.48 12.91
C LEU A 94 -6.35 -2.23 12.84
N ARG A 95 -7.58 -2.38 12.33
CA ARG A 95 -8.53 -1.28 12.21
C ARG A 95 -8.85 -0.66 13.57
N LYS A 96 -9.24 -1.48 14.55
CA LYS A 96 -9.56 -1.05 15.91
C LYS A 96 -8.39 -0.30 16.57
N ARG A 97 -7.15 -0.79 16.40
CA ARG A 97 -5.95 -0.11 16.93
C ARG A 97 -5.72 1.24 16.25
N GLN A 98 -5.81 1.29 14.92
CA GLN A 98 -5.57 2.53 14.17
C GLN A 98 -6.66 3.58 14.43
N GLU A 99 -7.92 3.17 14.57
CA GLU A 99 -9.04 4.03 14.94
C GLU A 99 -8.85 4.60 16.36
N ALA A 100 -8.53 3.74 17.35
CA ALA A 100 -8.26 4.18 18.72
C ALA A 100 -7.07 5.16 18.81
N GLU A 101 -6.01 4.93 18.02
CA GLU A 101 -4.86 5.83 17.95
C GLU A 101 -5.18 7.17 17.28
N GLN A 102 -6.07 7.18 16.27
CA GLN A 102 -6.53 8.41 15.61
C GLN A 102 -7.47 9.22 16.51
N GLU A 103 -8.36 8.55 17.26
CA GLU A 103 -9.24 9.16 18.25
C GLU A 103 -8.43 9.78 19.40
N ALA A 104 -7.46 9.04 19.95
CA ALA A 104 -6.56 9.53 20.99
C ALA A 104 -5.69 10.71 20.51
N ALA A 105 -5.32 10.75 19.23
CA ALA A 105 -4.60 11.86 18.63
C ALA A 105 -5.51 13.05 18.24
N GLY A 106 -6.83 12.92 18.36
CA GLY A 106 -7.80 13.98 18.03
C GLY A 106 -7.88 14.32 16.55
N VAL A 107 -7.41 13.43 15.66
CA VAL A 107 -7.26 13.70 14.22
C VAL A 107 -8.59 13.53 13.45
N GLU A 108 -9.61 12.93 14.07
CA GLU A 108 -10.89 12.59 13.43
C GLU A 108 -11.65 13.77 12.81
N LYS A 109 -11.50 14.99 13.35
CA LYS A 109 -12.29 16.15 12.92
C LYS A 109 -11.78 16.81 11.64
N ALA A 110 -10.52 16.63 11.26
CA ALA A 110 -9.95 17.31 10.09
C ALA A 110 -10.18 16.55 8.77
N SER A 111 -10.25 15.21 8.81
CA SER A 111 -10.41 14.37 7.61
C SER A 111 -11.85 14.27 7.10
N LYS A 112 -12.84 14.43 7.99
CA LYS A 112 -14.28 14.31 7.63
C LYS A 112 -14.85 15.58 6.97
N ILE A 113 -14.20 16.73 7.14
CA ILE A 113 -14.62 18.00 6.53
C ILE A 113 -14.11 18.15 5.09
N PHE A 114 -13.07 17.41 4.69
CA PHE A 114 -12.49 17.47 3.33
C PHE A 114 -12.64 16.16 2.53
N GLY A 115 -13.29 15.14 3.10
CA GLY A 115 -13.42 13.79 2.51
C GLY A 115 -14.85 13.43 2.06
N GLY A 116 -15.72 14.41 1.87
CA GLY A 116 -17.00 14.21 1.19
C GLY A 116 -16.74 13.95 -0.30
N GLU A 117 -17.26 12.82 -0.78
CA GLU A 117 -17.30 12.41 -2.21
C GLU A 117 -15.97 12.04 -2.86
N GLY A 118 -15.62 10.75 -2.87
CA GLY A 118 -14.58 10.25 -3.78
C GLY A 118 -14.14 8.81 -3.54
N ALA A 119 -14.70 7.90 -4.34
CA ALA A 119 -14.21 6.56 -4.65
C ALA A 119 -14.54 5.42 -3.66
N ALA A 120 -15.83 5.17 -3.49
CA ALA A 120 -16.32 3.81 -3.68
C ALA A 120 -16.50 3.59 -5.19
N SER A 121 -15.69 2.72 -5.80
CA SER A 121 -16.09 1.99 -7.02
C SER A 121 -15.30 0.69 -7.06
N ASP A 122 -15.89 -0.28 -6.37
CA ASP A 122 -15.82 -1.69 -6.69
C ASP A 122 -16.30 -1.86 -8.14
N GLU A 123 -15.44 -2.28 -9.06
CA GLU A 123 -15.87 -2.76 -10.37
C GLU A 123 -15.03 -3.99 -10.74
N GLU A 124 -15.54 -5.14 -10.29
CA GLU A 124 -15.28 -6.41 -10.94
C GLU A 124 -15.71 -6.34 -12.41
N GLY A 125 -14.79 -6.73 -13.30
CA GLY A 125 -15.06 -6.93 -14.72
C GLY A 125 -14.15 -8.01 -15.30
N ASP A 126 -13.97 -9.13 -14.58
CA ASP A 126 -13.37 -10.36 -15.13
C ASP A 126 -14.45 -11.13 -15.90
N ALA A 127 -14.78 -10.64 -17.10
CA ALA A 127 -15.63 -11.36 -18.03
C ALA A 127 -14.78 -12.34 -18.85
N LYS A 128 -14.84 -13.60 -18.43
CA LYS A 128 -14.29 -14.77 -19.10
C LYS A 128 -15.32 -15.32 -20.10
N GLY A 129 -14.92 -15.55 -21.35
CA GLY A 129 -15.67 -16.33 -22.35
C GLY A 129 -14.90 -16.38 -23.69
N SER A 130 -14.01 -17.36 -23.88
CA SER A 130 -14.20 -18.53 -24.80
C SER A 130 -14.32 -18.09 -26.26
N ASP A 131 -13.26 -18.11 -27.09
CA ASP A 131 -12.55 -19.30 -27.58
C ASP A 131 -13.53 -20.45 -27.85
N GLU A 132 -14.35 -20.28 -28.90
CA GLU A 132 -14.94 -21.42 -29.61
C GLU A 132 -13.99 -21.86 -30.73
N ASP A 133 -13.50 -23.06 -30.49
CA ASP A 133 -12.57 -23.86 -31.25
C ASP A 133 -13.13 -24.24 -32.62
N SER A 134 -12.21 -24.52 -33.53
CA SER A 134 -12.46 -25.08 -34.83
C SER A 134 -13.02 -26.49 -34.73
N MET A 135 -14.04 -26.80 -35.53
CA MET A 135 -14.16 -28.03 -36.33
C MET A 135 -15.28 -27.90 -37.36
#